data_AF-A0A670ICB3-F1
#
_entry.id   AF-A0A670ICB3-F1
#
_cell.length_a   1.000
_cell.length_b   1.000
_cell.length_c   1.000
_cell.angle_alpha   90.00
_cell.angle_beta   90.00
_cell.angle_gamma   90.00
#
_symmetry.space_group_name_H-M   'P 1'
#
loop_
_entity.id
_entity.type
_entity.pdbx_description
1 polymer ?
#
loop_
_entity_poly.entity_id
_entity_poly.type
_entity_poly.pdbx_seq_one_letter_code
_entity_poly.pdbx_strand_id
1 'polypeptide(L)'
;MGSKFSKIAAWYNKHIKHEREPAIKLIDPVFHHHKIKTYGIELRDPELPLEDRATAALYIGLLTYTGGVNAALLASEYIQDMINILLMPDTSGEVRTYVLKGLCGICYLSYLNQNEAKDRHLMEILLAYLDEDENPEDDDPLDIITMKLWVCYLMTVVCCNNIPYLRLFNEVGGQKLRKSLESLSKLEWFSWPQNYAKLMLALLAYQEQIKESLTGRAKKSSLQ
;
A
#
# COMPACT_ATOMS: atom_id res chain seq x y z
N MET A 1 -32.62 -1.83 28.60
CA MET A 1 -31.42 -2.25 27.82
C MET A 1 -30.16 -2.52 28.66
N GLY A 2 -30.04 -2.07 29.93
CA GLY A 2 -28.80 -2.22 30.72
C GLY A 2 -28.45 -3.63 31.26
N SER A 3 -29.37 -4.59 31.28
CA SER A 3 -29.15 -5.92 31.88
C SER A 3 -28.36 -6.90 31.00
N LYS A 4 -28.43 -6.76 29.67
CA LYS A 4 -27.70 -7.65 28.74
C LYS A 4 -26.23 -7.27 28.65
N PHE A 5 -25.92 -5.97 28.64
CA PHE A 5 -24.54 -5.47 28.63
C PHE A 5 -23.78 -5.79 29.92
N SER A 6 -24.45 -5.78 31.09
CA SER A 6 -23.79 -6.15 32.35
C SER A 6 -23.40 -7.63 32.41
N LYS A 7 -24.21 -8.52 31.84
CA LYS A 7 -23.91 -9.96 31.75
C LYS A 7 -22.75 -10.23 30.78
N ILE A 8 -22.69 -9.53 29.66
CA ILE A 8 -21.57 -9.62 28.70
C ILE A 8 -20.28 -9.10 29.33
N ALA A 9 -20.33 -7.96 30.03
CA ALA A 9 -19.17 -7.41 30.74
C ALA A 9 -18.67 -8.35 31.86
N ALA A 10 -19.58 -8.97 32.62
CA ALA A 10 -19.23 -9.94 33.65
C ALA A 10 -18.60 -11.21 33.06
N TRP A 11 -19.14 -11.71 31.94
CA TRP A 11 -18.59 -12.86 31.24
C TRP A 11 -17.20 -12.57 30.66
N TYR A 12 -17.01 -11.41 30.01
CA TYR A 12 -15.72 -10.95 29.50
C TYR A 12 -14.66 -10.84 30.60
N ASN A 13 -15.01 -10.22 31.73
CA ASN A 13 -14.09 -10.08 32.85
C ASN A 13 -13.74 -11.43 33.49
N LYS A 14 -14.69 -12.36 33.55
CA LYS A 14 -14.48 -13.66 34.19
C LYS A 14 -13.69 -14.63 33.32
N HIS A 15 -13.90 -14.61 32.00
CA HIS A 15 -13.38 -15.64 31.11
C HIS A 15 -12.31 -15.15 30.14
N ILE A 16 -12.28 -13.86 29.77
CA ILE A 16 -11.33 -13.33 28.77
C ILE A 16 -10.23 -12.48 29.42
N LYS A 17 -10.54 -11.67 30.44
CA LYS A 17 -9.58 -10.74 31.06
C LYS A 17 -8.36 -11.45 31.68
N HIS A 18 -8.52 -12.68 32.14
CA HIS A 18 -7.47 -13.49 32.77
C HIS A 18 -6.66 -14.32 31.77
N GLU A 19 -7.11 -14.44 30.52
CA GLU A 19 -6.38 -15.07 29.40
C GLU A 19 -5.59 -14.03 28.58
N ARG A 20 -5.28 -12.85 29.14
CA ARG A 20 -4.32 -11.97 28.49
C ARG A 20 -2.98 -12.69 28.49
N GLU A 21 -2.50 -13.01 27.29
CA GLU A 21 -1.11 -13.39 27.06
C GLU A 21 -0.21 -12.44 27.87
N PRO A 22 0.87 -12.95 28.49
CA PRO A 22 1.80 -12.11 29.25
C PRO A 22 2.14 -10.92 28.38
N ALA A 23 2.01 -9.71 28.93
CA ALA A 23 2.27 -8.48 28.19
C ALA A 23 3.63 -8.63 27.52
N ILE A 24 3.62 -8.87 26.21
CA ILE A 24 4.83 -8.93 25.41
C ILE A 24 5.48 -7.58 25.68
N LYS A 25 6.69 -7.59 26.26
CA LYS A 25 7.47 -6.37 26.36
C LYS A 25 7.60 -5.88 24.92
N LEU A 26 6.80 -4.88 24.57
CA LEU A 26 6.91 -4.25 23.27
C LEU A 26 8.39 -3.88 23.13
N ILE A 27 8.99 -4.31 22.03
CA ILE A 27 10.28 -3.78 21.58
C ILE A 27 10.19 -2.27 21.79
N ASP A 28 11.18 -1.70 22.47
CA ASP A 28 11.21 -0.29 22.83
C ASP A 28 10.64 0.54 21.66
N PRO A 29 9.54 1.28 21.84
CA PRO A 29 8.93 2.05 20.76
C PRO A 29 9.93 3.04 20.13
N VAL A 30 11.03 3.35 20.83
CA VAL A 30 12.14 4.19 20.33
C VAL A 30 13.06 3.44 19.34
N PHE A 31 13.11 2.11 19.37
CA PHE A 31 14.09 1.31 18.61
C PHE A 31 14.03 1.56 17.10
N HIS A 32 12.82 1.62 16.53
CA HIS A 32 12.63 1.93 15.12
C HIS A 32 12.68 3.44 14.85
N HIS A 33 12.24 4.27 15.81
CA HIS A 33 12.11 5.71 15.61
C HIS A 33 13.43 6.40 15.29
N HIS A 34 14.50 6.11 16.02
CA HIS A 34 15.79 6.75 15.76
C HIS A 34 16.30 6.38 14.36
N LYS A 35 16.21 5.11 13.98
CA LYS A 35 16.64 4.64 12.66
C LYS A 35 15.81 5.22 11.52
N ILE A 36 14.49 5.29 11.67
CA ILE A 36 13.60 5.93 10.68
C ILE A 36 14.01 7.38 10.47
N LYS A 37 14.32 8.12 11.54
CA LYS A 37 14.81 9.51 11.42
C LYS A 37 16.16 9.60 10.72
N THR A 38 17.09 8.72 11.04
CA THR A 38 18.41 8.68 10.37
C THR A 38 18.26 8.45 8.87
N TYR A 39 17.50 7.42 8.47
CA TYR A 39 17.21 7.18 7.05
C TYR A 39 16.38 8.31 6.42
N GLY A 40 15.54 8.98 7.21
CA GLY A 40 14.80 10.17 6.75
C GLY A 40 15.70 11.35 6.42
N ILE A 41 16.82 11.51 7.12
CA ILE A 41 17.86 12.51 6.80
C ILE A 41 18.54 12.12 5.49
N GLU A 42 18.97 10.86 5.36
CA GLU A 42 19.62 10.34 4.14
C GLU A 42 18.71 10.46 2.91
N LEU A 43 17.43 10.09 3.03
CA LEU A 43 16.43 10.22 1.95
C LEU A 43 16.32 11.65 1.40
N ARG A 44 16.43 12.64 2.30
CA ARG A 44 16.29 14.08 2.01
C ARG A 44 17.61 14.74 1.63
N ASP A 45 18.74 14.04 1.73
CA ASP A 45 20.05 14.61 1.44
C ASP A 45 20.28 14.69 -0.09
N PRO A 46 20.33 15.89 -0.69
CA PRO A 46 20.55 16.04 -2.12
C PRO A 46 22.00 15.74 -2.54
N GLU A 47 22.94 15.68 -1.60
CA GLU A 47 24.35 15.37 -1.87
C GLU A 47 24.60 13.86 -1.99
N LEU A 48 23.64 13.03 -1.55
CA LEU A 48 23.73 11.58 -1.69
C LEU A 48 23.28 11.10 -3.09
N PRO A 49 23.95 10.06 -3.63
CA PRO A 49 23.46 9.34 -4.80
C PRO A 49 22.00 8.88 -4.66
N LEU A 50 21.28 8.82 -5.77
CA LEU A 50 19.85 8.50 -5.75
C LEU A 50 19.60 7.06 -5.25
N GLU A 51 20.54 6.16 -5.50
CA GLU A 51 20.56 4.77 -5.04
C GLU A 51 20.62 4.68 -3.51
N ASP A 52 21.44 5.53 -2.87
CA ASP A 52 21.56 5.58 -1.42
C ASP A 52 20.28 6.15 -0.80
N ARG A 53 19.70 7.18 -1.42
CA ARG A 53 18.42 7.77 -0.99
C ARG A 53 17.26 6.78 -1.12
N ALA A 54 17.21 6.01 -2.20
CA ALA A 54 16.20 4.97 -2.38
C ALA A 54 16.42 3.77 -1.43
N THR A 55 17.66 3.44 -1.12
CA THR A 55 18.00 2.46 -0.08
C THR A 55 17.49 2.92 1.29
N ALA A 56 17.65 4.20 1.61
CA ALA A 56 17.06 4.79 2.82
C ALA A 56 15.52 4.70 2.79
N ALA A 57 14.86 4.96 1.65
CA ALA A 57 13.42 4.78 1.50
C ALA A 57 12.96 3.34 1.78
N LEU A 58 13.68 2.34 1.23
CA LEU A 58 13.44 0.93 1.49
C LEU A 58 13.52 0.62 2.99
N TYR A 59 14.57 1.09 3.68
CA TYR A 59 14.74 0.83 5.10
C TYR A 59 13.69 1.52 5.98
N ILE A 60 13.25 2.74 5.64
CA ILE A 60 12.12 3.38 6.31
C ILE A 60 10.88 2.49 6.21
N GLY A 61 10.57 1.97 5.02
CA GLY A 61 9.43 1.07 4.81
C GLY A 61 9.54 -0.22 5.62
N LEU A 62 10.71 -0.88 5.62
CA LEU A 62 10.94 -2.11 6.40
C LEU A 62 10.77 -1.89 7.90
N LEU A 63 11.38 -0.83 8.44
CA LEU A 63 11.27 -0.48 9.85
C LEU A 63 9.84 -0.09 10.23
N THR A 64 9.10 0.50 9.30
CA THR A 64 7.68 0.83 9.48
C THR A 64 6.82 -0.43 9.54
N TYR A 65 7.03 -1.35 8.60
CA TYR A 65 6.34 -2.63 8.53
C TYR A 65 6.51 -3.45 9.81
N THR A 66 7.72 -3.47 10.39
CA THR A 66 8.00 -4.21 11.64
C THR A 66 7.75 -3.39 12.92
N GLY A 67 7.73 -2.06 12.83
CA GLY A 67 7.58 -1.14 13.96
C GLY A 67 6.14 -0.81 14.34
N GLY A 68 5.16 -1.27 13.55
CA GLY A 68 3.73 -1.09 13.83
C GLY A 68 3.26 0.37 13.71
N VAL A 69 2.11 0.67 14.34
CA VAL A 69 1.37 1.93 14.14
C VAL A 69 2.20 3.19 14.44
N ASN A 70 3.03 3.16 15.49
CA ASN A 70 3.85 4.33 15.86
C ASN A 70 4.94 4.63 14.83
N ALA A 71 5.63 3.59 14.34
CA ALA A 71 6.60 3.72 13.28
C ALA A 71 5.94 4.20 11.98
N ALA A 72 4.73 3.69 11.67
CA ALA A 72 3.95 4.12 10.51
C ALA A 72 3.55 5.59 10.59
N LEU A 73 3.12 6.06 11.75
CA LEU A 73 2.79 7.48 11.94
C LEU A 73 4.03 8.36 11.75
N LEU A 74 5.18 7.96 12.30
CA LEU A 74 6.44 8.68 12.13
C LEU A 74 6.87 8.72 10.66
N ALA A 75 6.80 7.59 9.95
CA ALA A 75 7.27 7.50 8.57
C ALA A 75 6.37 8.22 7.56
N SER A 76 5.15 8.62 7.94
CA SER A 76 4.19 9.30 7.06
C SER A 76 4.74 10.59 6.44
N GLU A 77 5.61 11.31 7.15
CA GLU A 77 6.20 12.56 6.65
C GLU A 77 7.11 12.36 5.44
N TYR A 78 7.61 11.13 5.21
CA TYR A 78 8.52 10.81 4.11
C TYR A 78 7.81 10.35 2.83
N ILE A 79 6.47 10.21 2.84
CA ILE A 79 5.72 9.76 1.67
C ILE A 79 5.92 10.71 0.48
N GLN A 80 5.93 12.03 0.72
CA GLN A 80 6.19 12.99 -0.35
C GLN A 80 7.60 12.89 -0.91
N ASP A 81 8.59 12.70 -0.03
CA ASP A 81 9.99 12.59 -0.43
C ASP A 81 10.17 11.37 -1.35
N MET A 82 9.53 10.25 -1.01
CA MET A 82 9.49 9.04 -1.85
C MET A 82 8.76 9.27 -3.18
N ILE A 83 7.59 9.92 -3.16
CA ILE A 83 6.86 10.28 -4.38
C ILE A 83 7.70 11.18 -5.29
N ASN A 84 8.42 12.14 -4.71
CA ASN A 84 9.29 13.03 -5.49
C ASN A 84 10.39 12.26 -6.21
N ILE A 85 10.97 11.22 -5.59
CA ILE A 85 11.95 10.35 -6.26
C ILE A 85 11.30 9.58 -7.42
N LEU A 86 10.09 9.04 -7.24
CA LEU A 86 9.38 8.34 -8.34
C LEU A 86 9.08 9.26 -9.53
N LEU A 87 8.99 10.57 -9.30
CA LEU A 87 8.74 11.57 -10.33
C LEU A 87 10.02 12.14 -10.96
N MET A 88 11.21 11.79 -10.46
CA MET A 88 12.46 12.27 -11.04
C MET A 88 12.68 11.66 -12.42
N PRO A 89 13.05 12.47 -13.44
CA PRO A 89 13.42 11.95 -14.74
C PRO A 89 14.66 11.04 -14.60
N ASP A 90 14.79 10.08 -15.52
CA ASP A 90 15.97 9.21 -15.66
C ASP A 90 16.29 8.36 -14.42
N THR A 91 15.29 8.10 -13.56
CA THR A 91 15.44 7.23 -12.40
C THR A 91 15.50 5.76 -12.85
N SER A 92 16.52 4.99 -12.44
CA SER A 92 16.63 3.57 -12.83
C SER A 92 15.49 2.70 -12.26
N GLY A 93 15.19 1.58 -12.93
CA GLY A 93 14.21 0.60 -12.45
C GLY A 93 14.47 0.08 -11.02
N GLU A 94 15.74 -0.06 -10.61
CA GLU A 94 16.13 -0.47 -9.26
C GLU A 94 15.73 0.59 -8.22
N VAL A 95 16.06 1.86 -8.46
CA VAL A 95 15.71 2.97 -7.56
C VAL A 95 14.20 3.06 -7.39
N ARG A 96 13.44 3.04 -8.50
CA ARG A 96 11.96 3.03 -8.47
C ARG A 96 11.45 1.86 -7.62
N THR A 97 12.01 0.66 -7.83
CA THR A 97 11.65 -0.54 -7.09
C THR A 97 11.89 -0.41 -5.59
N TYR A 98 13.01 0.18 -5.16
CA TYR A 98 13.31 0.36 -3.74
C TYR A 98 12.36 1.35 -3.08
N VAL A 99 12.03 2.43 -3.77
CA VAL A 99 11.06 3.41 -3.29
C VAL A 99 9.65 2.81 -3.21
N LEU A 100 9.22 2.04 -4.21
CA LEU A 100 7.93 1.33 -4.20
C LEU A 100 7.84 0.35 -3.02
N LYS A 101 8.91 -0.42 -2.72
CA LYS A 101 9.01 -1.28 -1.54
C LYS A 101 8.89 -0.47 -0.24
N GLY A 102 9.56 0.68 -0.17
CA GLY A 102 9.46 1.63 0.94
C GLY A 102 8.01 2.04 1.21
N LEU A 103 7.33 2.53 0.17
CA LEU A 103 5.93 2.95 0.22
C LEU A 103 4.98 1.80 0.61
N CYS A 104 5.25 0.57 0.15
CA CYS A 104 4.50 -0.61 0.58
C CYS A 104 4.55 -0.78 2.10
N GLY A 105 5.76 -0.70 2.68
CA GLY A 105 5.95 -0.80 4.13
C GLY A 105 5.24 0.31 4.89
N ILE A 106 5.32 1.56 4.42
CA ILE A 106 4.69 2.71 5.07
C ILE A 106 3.16 2.64 5.03
N CYS A 107 2.59 2.17 3.93
CA CYS A 107 1.14 2.10 3.74
C CYS A 107 0.52 0.80 4.30
N TYR A 108 1.33 -0.19 4.66
CA TYR A 108 0.85 -1.49 5.11
C TYR A 108 0.00 -1.38 6.37
N LEU A 109 -1.28 -1.77 6.27
CA LEU A 109 -2.28 -1.73 7.35
C LEU A 109 -2.45 -0.35 8.02
N SER A 110 -2.02 0.74 7.37
CA SER A 110 -2.10 2.10 7.91
C SER A 110 -3.08 2.94 7.10
N TYR A 111 -4.37 2.94 7.49
CA TYR A 111 -5.40 3.72 6.79
C TYR A 111 -5.07 5.22 6.67
N LEU A 112 -4.39 5.77 7.68
CA LEU A 112 -3.89 7.15 7.65
C LEU A 112 -2.88 7.36 6.52
N ASN A 113 -1.85 6.50 6.44
CA ASN A 113 -0.81 6.64 5.42
C ASN A 113 -1.31 6.31 4.01
N GLN A 114 -2.28 5.39 3.89
CA GLN A 114 -2.96 5.13 2.62
C GLN A 114 -3.68 6.37 2.11
N ASN A 115 -4.36 7.13 3.00
CA ASN A 115 -4.98 8.40 2.62
C ASN A 115 -3.96 9.50 2.36
N GLU A 116 -2.87 9.56 3.13
CA GLU A 116 -1.78 10.49 2.87
C GLU A 116 -1.18 10.26 1.45
N ALA A 117 -0.97 9.01 1.07
CA ALA A 117 -0.53 8.65 -0.27
C ALA A 117 -1.55 9.01 -1.35
N LYS A 118 -2.85 8.87 -1.07
CA LYS A 118 -3.95 9.30 -1.96
C LYS A 118 -3.94 10.81 -2.16
N ASP A 119 -3.80 11.57 -1.08
CA ASP A 119 -3.82 13.04 -1.11
C ASP A 119 -2.57 13.60 -1.81
N ARG A 120 -1.52 12.78 -1.95
CA ARG A 120 -0.30 13.08 -2.72
C ARG A 120 -0.29 12.48 -4.14
N HIS A 121 -1.44 12.05 -4.66
CA HIS A 121 -1.60 11.57 -6.03
C HIS A 121 -0.72 10.35 -6.39
N LEU A 122 -0.46 9.46 -5.42
CA LEU A 122 0.34 8.25 -5.67
C LEU A 122 -0.33 7.36 -6.73
N MET A 123 -1.65 7.28 -6.77
CA MET A 123 -2.38 6.44 -7.74
C MET A 123 -2.02 6.75 -9.18
N GLU A 124 -1.97 8.03 -9.56
CA GLU A 124 -1.68 8.48 -10.91
C GLU A 124 -0.28 8.00 -11.35
N ILE A 125 0.69 8.02 -10.43
CA ILE A 125 2.05 7.50 -10.63
C ILE A 125 2.02 5.98 -10.85
N LEU A 126 1.29 5.25 -9.99
CA LEU A 126 1.19 3.79 -10.11
C LEU A 126 0.53 3.37 -11.42
N LEU A 127 -0.50 4.08 -11.86
CA LEU A 127 -1.15 3.83 -13.15
C LEU A 127 -0.18 4.09 -14.30
N ALA A 128 0.59 5.19 -14.25
CA ALA A 128 1.59 5.49 -15.27
C ALA A 128 2.65 4.37 -15.39
N TYR A 129 3.17 3.85 -14.27
CA TYR A 129 4.17 2.78 -14.28
C TYR A 129 3.64 1.43 -14.80
N LEU A 130 2.34 1.14 -14.65
CA LEU A 130 1.75 -0.04 -15.29
C LEU A 130 1.74 0.07 -16.82
N ASP A 131 1.68 1.30 -17.31
CA ASP A 131 1.55 1.63 -18.72
C ASP A 131 2.88 1.99 -19.39
N GLU A 132 4.00 2.05 -18.64
CA GLU A 132 5.32 2.23 -19.22
C GLU A 132 5.62 1.09 -20.18
N ASP A 133 5.93 1.45 -21.43
CA ASP A 133 6.36 0.49 -22.43
C ASP A 133 7.72 -0.08 -22.04
N GLU A 134 7.94 -1.36 -22.33
CA GLU A 134 9.26 -1.97 -22.20
C GLU A 134 10.16 -1.37 -23.29
N ASN A 135 10.83 -0.25 -23.00
CA ASN A 135 11.84 0.31 -23.89
C ASN A 135 13.18 -0.39 -23.60
N PRO A 136 13.65 -1.29 -24.48
CA PRO A 136 14.83 -2.10 -24.23
C PRO A 136 16.15 -1.31 -24.33
N GLU A 137 16.09 -0.01 -24.66
CA GLU A 137 17.26 0.86 -24.79
C GLU A 137 17.69 1.48 -23.45
N ASP A 138 16.77 1.59 -22.47
CA ASP A 138 17.01 2.36 -21.24
C ASP A 138 17.00 1.49 -19.96
N ASP A 139 16.24 0.38 -19.91
CA ASP A 139 16.10 -0.46 -18.71
C ASP A 139 16.14 -1.97 -19.06
N ASP A 140 16.66 -2.81 -18.14
CA ASP A 140 16.55 -4.26 -18.26
C ASP A 140 15.06 -4.68 -18.22
N PRO A 141 14.54 -5.44 -19.20
CA PRO A 141 13.16 -5.92 -19.18
C PRO A 141 12.75 -6.60 -17.87
N LEU A 142 13.68 -7.27 -17.18
CA LEU A 142 13.43 -7.90 -15.89
C LEU A 142 13.17 -6.87 -14.77
N ASP A 143 13.85 -5.72 -14.81
CA ASP A 143 13.66 -4.65 -13.83
C ASP A 143 12.31 -3.96 -14.04
N ILE A 144 11.91 -3.72 -15.29
CA ILE A 144 10.59 -3.18 -15.63
C ILE A 144 9.48 -4.10 -15.13
N ILE A 145 9.59 -5.41 -15.40
CA ILE A 145 8.61 -6.40 -14.91
C ILE A 145 8.57 -6.38 -13.39
N THR A 146 9.73 -6.45 -12.72
CA THR A 146 9.84 -6.44 -11.26
C THR A 146 9.18 -5.21 -10.65
N MET A 147 9.42 -4.03 -11.23
CA MET A 147 8.78 -2.78 -10.83
C MET A 147 7.25 -2.89 -10.96
N LYS A 148 6.72 -3.37 -12.09
CA LYS A 148 5.26 -3.55 -12.29
C LYS A 148 4.66 -4.52 -11.27
N LEU A 149 5.38 -5.56 -10.84
CA LEU A 149 4.92 -6.46 -9.77
C LEU A 149 4.79 -5.70 -8.44
N TRP A 150 5.77 -4.86 -8.09
CA TRP A 150 5.72 -4.01 -6.90
C TRP A 150 4.62 -2.95 -6.98
N VAL A 151 4.35 -2.40 -8.15
CA VAL A 151 3.22 -1.48 -8.38
C VAL A 151 1.89 -2.18 -8.06
N CYS A 152 1.65 -3.37 -8.61
CA CYS A 152 0.44 -4.14 -8.30
C CYS A 152 0.32 -4.49 -6.81
N TYR A 153 1.44 -4.80 -6.14
CA TYR A 153 1.44 -5.04 -4.71
C TYR A 153 1.09 -3.77 -3.93
N LEU A 154 1.72 -2.63 -4.25
CA LEU A 154 1.44 -1.35 -3.60
C LEU A 154 -0.01 -0.91 -3.79
N MET A 155 -0.56 -1.06 -5.00
CA MET A 155 -1.98 -0.82 -5.28
C MET A 155 -2.89 -1.64 -4.34
N THR A 156 -2.56 -2.93 -4.17
CA THR A 156 -3.30 -3.80 -3.24
C THR A 156 -3.17 -3.31 -1.80
N VAL A 157 -1.96 -2.93 -1.38
CA VAL A 157 -1.68 -2.42 -0.03
C VAL A 157 -2.48 -1.16 0.25
N VAL A 158 -2.50 -0.18 -0.66
CA VAL A 158 -3.18 1.10 -0.44
C VAL A 158 -4.70 0.98 -0.52
N CYS A 159 -5.21 -0.03 -1.22
CA CYS A 159 -6.64 -0.33 -1.30
C CYS A 159 -7.14 -1.21 -0.14
N CYS A 160 -6.24 -1.90 0.56
CA CYS A 160 -6.61 -2.82 1.64
C CYS A 160 -7.28 -2.06 2.79
N ASN A 161 -8.54 -2.43 3.09
CA ASN A 161 -9.42 -1.73 4.03
C ASN A 161 -9.71 -0.25 3.67
N ASN A 162 -9.45 0.17 2.42
CA ASN A 162 -9.68 1.52 1.93
C ASN A 162 -10.50 1.52 0.64
N ILE A 163 -11.79 1.21 0.79
CA ILE A 163 -12.76 1.17 -0.33
C ILE A 163 -12.79 2.48 -1.14
N PRO A 164 -12.74 3.68 -0.53
CA PRO A 164 -12.65 4.93 -1.30
C PRO A 164 -11.47 4.95 -2.27
N TYR A 165 -10.29 4.50 -1.84
CA TYR A 165 -9.11 4.50 -2.71
C TYR A 165 -9.25 3.45 -3.83
N LEU A 166 -9.79 2.27 -3.52
CA LEU A 166 -10.10 1.25 -4.53
C LEU A 166 -11.06 1.76 -5.62
N ARG A 167 -12.09 2.54 -5.24
CA ARG A 167 -13.00 3.17 -6.19
C ARG A 167 -12.29 4.15 -7.10
N LEU A 168 -11.39 4.95 -6.54
CA LEU A 168 -10.62 5.93 -7.29
C LEU A 168 -9.75 5.23 -8.36
N PHE A 169 -9.09 4.12 -8.02
CA PHE A 169 -8.36 3.30 -9.00
C PHE A 169 -9.25 2.82 -10.15
N ASN A 170 -10.47 2.34 -9.85
CA ASN A 170 -11.39 1.88 -10.89
C ASN A 170 -11.87 3.04 -11.77
N GLU A 171 -12.17 4.20 -11.17
CA GLU A 171 -12.69 5.39 -11.86
C GLU A 171 -11.65 6.03 -12.76
N VAL A 172 -10.40 6.17 -12.30
CA VAL A 172 -9.33 6.81 -13.06
C VAL A 172 -8.65 5.84 -14.03
N GLY A 173 -8.34 4.62 -13.58
CA GLY A 173 -7.63 3.63 -14.40
C GLY A 173 -8.53 2.93 -15.44
N GLY A 174 -9.82 2.76 -15.13
CA GLY A 174 -10.84 2.22 -16.03
C GLY A 174 -10.41 0.95 -16.77
N GLN A 175 -10.70 0.89 -18.08
CA GLN A 175 -10.38 -0.27 -18.91
C GLN A 175 -8.87 -0.45 -19.13
N LYS A 176 -8.08 0.64 -19.09
CA LYS A 176 -6.63 0.58 -19.29
C LYS A 176 -5.98 -0.22 -18.16
N LEU A 177 -6.31 0.14 -16.91
CA LEU A 177 -5.90 -0.59 -15.72
C LEU A 177 -6.27 -2.08 -15.80
N ARG A 178 -7.50 -2.41 -16.23
CA ARG A 178 -7.94 -3.80 -16.35
C ARG A 178 -7.07 -4.60 -17.32
N LYS A 179 -6.79 -4.04 -18.49
CA LYS A 179 -5.93 -4.69 -19.50
C LYS A 179 -4.52 -4.91 -18.97
N SER A 180 -3.93 -3.92 -18.31
CA SER A 180 -2.58 -4.03 -17.73
C SER A 180 -2.54 -5.10 -16.64
N LEU A 181 -3.52 -5.12 -15.74
CA LEU A 181 -3.63 -6.17 -14.71
C LEU A 181 -3.90 -7.56 -15.31
N GLU A 182 -4.74 -7.68 -16.34
CA GLU A 182 -4.99 -8.95 -17.03
C GLU A 182 -3.71 -9.50 -17.67
N SER A 183 -2.90 -8.62 -18.28
CA SER A 183 -1.60 -9.00 -18.83
C SER A 183 -0.67 -9.52 -17.74
N LEU A 184 -0.44 -8.73 -16.69
CA LEU A 184 0.43 -9.08 -15.56
C LEU A 184 -0.07 -10.32 -14.78
N SER A 185 -1.38 -10.58 -14.81
CA SER A 185 -1.98 -11.74 -14.17
C SER A 185 -1.61 -13.07 -14.84
N LYS A 186 -1.16 -13.04 -16.09
CA LYS A 186 -0.76 -14.23 -16.85
C LYS A 186 0.71 -14.60 -16.62
N LEU A 187 1.51 -13.69 -16.08
CA LEU A 187 2.90 -13.96 -15.75
C LEU A 187 3.03 -14.92 -14.56
N GLU A 188 4.15 -15.62 -14.49
CA GLU A 188 4.53 -16.43 -13.34
C GLU A 188 5.22 -15.53 -12.29
N TRP A 189 4.57 -15.37 -11.14
CA TRP A 189 5.05 -14.52 -10.06
C TRP A 189 5.91 -15.34 -9.09
N PHE A 190 7.01 -15.90 -9.58
CA PHE A 190 7.93 -16.67 -8.75
C PHE A 190 8.42 -15.83 -7.57
N SER A 191 8.57 -16.47 -6.41
CA SER A 191 9.00 -15.83 -5.16
C SER A 191 8.02 -14.83 -4.54
N TRP A 192 6.85 -14.59 -5.16
CA TRP A 192 5.76 -13.86 -4.53
C TRP A 192 4.76 -14.83 -3.89
N PRO A 193 4.15 -14.47 -2.74
CA PRO A 193 3.19 -15.32 -2.07
C PRO A 193 1.91 -15.56 -2.90
N GLN A 194 1.60 -14.63 -3.81
CA GLN A 194 0.47 -14.70 -4.73
C GLN A 194 0.66 -13.71 -5.89
N ASN A 195 -0.18 -13.86 -6.92
CA ASN A 195 -0.26 -12.92 -8.03
C ASN A 195 -1.14 -11.71 -7.64
N TYR A 196 -0.52 -10.58 -7.33
CA TYR A 196 -1.25 -9.39 -6.85
C TYR A 196 -2.06 -8.69 -7.95
N ALA A 197 -1.72 -8.88 -9.23
CA ALA A 197 -2.57 -8.41 -10.32
C ALA A 197 -3.93 -9.15 -10.34
N LYS A 198 -3.95 -10.46 -10.11
CA LYS A 198 -5.20 -11.24 -9.95
C LYS A 198 -6.01 -10.76 -8.74
N LEU A 199 -5.35 -10.51 -7.61
CA LEU A 199 -6.04 -10.01 -6.43
C LEU A 199 -6.67 -8.64 -6.69
N MET A 200 -5.93 -7.73 -7.33
CA MET A 200 -6.46 -6.40 -7.67
C MET A 200 -7.65 -6.49 -8.63
N LEU A 201 -7.60 -7.34 -9.65
CA LEU A 201 -8.76 -7.61 -10.53
C LEU A 201 -9.98 -8.09 -9.74
N ALA A 202 -9.78 -9.02 -8.79
CA ALA A 202 -10.87 -9.53 -7.95
C ALA A 202 -11.49 -8.43 -7.08
N LEU A 203 -10.66 -7.55 -6.49
CA LEU A 203 -11.12 -6.41 -5.68
C LEU A 203 -11.95 -5.43 -6.53
N LEU A 204 -11.49 -5.10 -7.74
CA LEU A 204 -12.20 -4.21 -8.66
C LEU A 204 -13.54 -4.81 -9.10
N ALA A 205 -13.58 -6.09 -9.47
CA ALA A 205 -14.82 -6.76 -9.87
C ALA A 205 -15.84 -6.86 -8.74
N TYR A 206 -15.39 -7.14 -7.50
CA TYR A 206 -16.27 -7.17 -6.33
C TYR A 206 -16.92 -5.80 -6.06
N GLN A 207 -16.16 -4.71 -6.25
CA GLN A 207 -16.68 -3.35 -6.11
C GLN A 207 -17.81 -3.06 -7.09
N GLU A 208 -17.69 -3.51 -8.35
CA GLU A 208 -18.73 -3.34 -9.37
C GLU A 208 -20.01 -4.09 -9.03
N GLN A 209 -19.89 -5.35 -8.60
CA GLN A 209 -21.04 -6.15 -8.17
C GLN A 209 -21.79 -5.48 -7.01
N ILE A 210 -21.08 -4.90 -6.04
CA ILE A 210 -21.71 -4.13 -4.96
C ILE A 210 -22.48 -2.93 -5.54
N LYS A 211 -21.89 -2.17 -6.45
CA LYS A 211 -22.51 -0.99 -7.07
C LYS A 211 -23.78 -1.36 -7.85
N GLU A 212 -23.75 -2.45 -8.62
CA GLU A 212 -24.91 -2.99 -9.33
C GLU A 212 -26.02 -3.45 -8.37
N SER A 213 -25.66 -4.14 -7.28
CA SER A 213 -26.64 -4.58 -6.29
C SER A 213 -27.36 -3.42 -5.58
N LEU A 214 -26.66 -2.32 -5.32
CA LEU A 214 -27.20 -1.13 -4.67
C LEU A 214 -28.09 -0.31 -5.63
N THR A 215 -27.65 -0.13 -6.87
CA THR A 215 -28.43 0.58 -7.90
C THR A 215 -29.67 -0.20 -8.34
N GLY A 216 -29.59 -1.54 -8.40
CA GLY A 216 -30.73 -2.42 -8.65
C GLY A 216 -31.79 -2.40 -7.53
N ARG A 217 -31.38 -2.16 -6.27
CA ARG A 217 -32.32 -1.93 -5.15
C ARG A 217 -32.99 -0.55 -5.21
N ALA A 218 -32.23 0.50 -5.53
CA ALA A 218 -32.77 1.87 -5.64
C ALA A 218 -33.83 2.02 -6.75
N LYS A 219 -33.66 1.33 -7.88
CA LYS A 219 -34.68 1.30 -8.97
C LYS A 219 -35.96 0.58 -8.58
N LYS A 220 -35.92 -0.39 -7.64
CA LYS A 220 -37.11 -1.10 -7.15
C LYS A 220 -37.90 -0.29 -6.12
N SER A 221 -37.25 0.59 -5.36
CA SER A 221 -37.92 1.47 -4.39
C SER A 221 -38.55 2.73 -5.00
N SER A 222 -38.20 3.10 -6.24
CA SER A 222 -38.80 4.23 -6.96
C SER A 222 -39.99 3.83 -7.85
N LEU A 223 -40.39 2.55 -7.82
CA LEU A 223 -41.52 1.98 -8.57
C LEU A 223 -42.64 1.46 -7.64
N GLN A 224 -42.59 1.85 -6.36
CA GLN A 224 -43.65 1.65 -5.36
C GLN A 224 -44.10 3.02 -4.85
#